data_AF-A0A4Q3SIT9-F1
#
_entry.id   AF-A0A4Q3SIT9-F1
#
_cell.length_a   1.000
_cell.length_b   1.000
_cell.length_c   1.000
_cell.angle_alpha   90.00
_cell.angle_beta   90.00
_cell.angle_gamma   90.00
#
_symmetry.space_group_name_H-M   'P 1'
#
loop_
_entity.id
_entity.type
_entity.pdbx_description
1 polymer ?
#
loop_
_entity_poly.entity_id
_entity_poly.type
_entity_poly.pdbx_seq_one_letter_code
_entity_poly.pdbx_strand_id
1 'polypeptide(L)'
;MLKPQIKIMKKLLFFAFALTSTTAFSQGFQLGVKAGANVSNYTGGDLKNKAIVGFVGGATFGFLLGDHFSIQPEVLFSSQGARIEDVGNNDEKYTVSYINLPVLAKIRFTGGLYLEAGPQVGFKVSEDVPDQTIDNFAKIILKFASLKTQIT
;
A
#
# COMPACT_ATOMS: atom_id res chain seq x y z
N MET A 1 45.43 11.72 -8.26
CA MET A 1 45.02 11.01 -7.02
C MET A 1 43.50 10.99 -6.96
N LEU A 2 42.85 9.84 -7.22
CA LEU A 2 41.40 9.68 -7.20
C LEU A 2 40.94 9.37 -5.77
N LYS A 3 40.17 10.27 -5.16
CA LYS A 3 39.59 10.08 -3.83
C LYS A 3 38.52 8.98 -3.93
N PRO A 4 38.64 7.85 -3.20
CA PRO A 4 37.67 6.76 -3.33
C PRO A 4 36.32 7.20 -2.77
N GLN A 5 35.25 6.88 -3.49
CA GLN A 5 33.84 7.20 -3.23
C GLN A 5 33.26 6.42 -2.02
N ILE A 6 33.94 6.49 -0.87
CA ILE A 6 33.63 5.70 0.35
C ILE A 6 32.21 5.96 0.86
N LYS A 7 31.65 7.16 0.63
CA LYS A 7 30.26 7.48 1.02
C LYS A 7 29.22 6.67 0.22
N ILE A 8 29.47 6.39 -1.05
CA ILE A 8 28.54 5.65 -1.91
C ILE A 8 28.57 4.16 -1.57
N MET A 9 29.75 3.59 -1.32
CA MET A 9 29.90 2.19 -0.89
C MET A 9 29.25 1.92 0.47
N LYS A 10 29.31 2.87 1.42
CA LYS A 10 28.62 2.76 2.72
C LYS A 10 27.09 2.77 2.59
N LYS A 11 26.53 3.59 1.70
CA LYS A 11 25.08 3.60 1.40
C LYS A 11 24.64 2.30 0.73
N LEU A 12 25.46 1.78 -0.18
CA LEU A 12 25.20 0.52 -0.88
C LEU A 12 25.28 -0.68 0.08
N LEU A 13 26.24 -0.68 1.01
CA LEU A 13 26.37 -1.71 2.05
C LEU A 13 25.19 -1.67 3.04
N PHE A 14 24.71 -0.47 3.40
CA PHE A 14 23.52 -0.31 4.26
C PHE A 14 22.25 -0.81 3.58
N PHE A 15 22.10 -0.53 2.28
CA PHE A 15 20.97 -1.05 1.48
C PHE A 15 21.05 -2.57 1.32
N ALA A 16 22.25 -3.13 1.10
CA ALA A 16 22.45 -4.58 1.03
C ALA A 16 22.17 -5.28 2.37
N PHE A 17 22.54 -4.69 3.50
CA PHE A 17 22.25 -5.24 4.83
C PHE A 17 20.75 -5.22 5.18
N ALA A 18 20.01 -4.23 4.68
CA ALA A 18 18.56 -4.18 4.77
C ALA A 18 17.87 -5.29 3.95
N LEU A 19 18.49 -5.76 2.86
CA LEU A 19 17.97 -6.90 2.09
C LEU A 19 18.21 -8.27 2.78
N THR A 20 19.18 -8.38 3.68
CA THR A 20 19.56 -9.67 4.29
C THR A 20 18.84 -9.98 5.62
N SER A 21 17.92 -9.12 6.10
CA SER A 21 17.35 -9.23 7.44
C SER A 21 16.13 -10.17 7.59
N THR A 22 15.75 -10.94 6.55
CA THR A 22 14.42 -11.59 6.51
C THR A 22 14.35 -13.06 6.91
N THR A 23 15.34 -13.65 7.60
CA THR A 23 15.33 -15.11 7.88
C THR A 23 15.12 -15.53 9.34
N ALA A 24 14.50 -14.69 10.18
CA ALA A 24 14.29 -15.01 11.61
C ALA A 24 12.81 -15.15 12.04
N PHE A 25 11.91 -15.66 11.20
CA PHE A 25 10.57 -16.06 11.64
C PHE A 25 10.36 -17.57 11.44
N SER A 26 10.83 -18.35 12.42
CA SER A 26 10.81 -19.82 12.46
C SER A 26 9.44 -20.44 12.81
N GLN A 27 8.39 -19.63 12.98
CA GLN A 27 7.07 -20.15 13.37
C GLN A 27 5.98 -19.39 12.62
N GLY A 28 5.50 -19.98 11.52
CA GLY A 28 4.22 -19.66 10.92
C GLY A 28 4.00 -18.21 10.45
N PHE A 29 5.00 -17.33 10.42
CA PHE A 29 4.82 -15.92 10.05
C PHE A 29 5.61 -15.57 8.78
N GLN A 30 4.94 -14.92 7.83
CA GLN A 30 5.48 -14.54 6.52
C GLN A 30 5.30 -13.03 6.34
N LEU A 31 6.41 -12.30 6.21
CA LEU A 31 6.37 -10.91 5.78
C LEU A 31 6.58 -10.83 4.27
N GLY A 32 5.79 -10.01 3.61
CA GLY A 32 5.92 -9.76 2.18
C GLY A 32 5.63 -8.31 1.82
N VAL A 33 5.91 -7.98 0.56
CA VAL A 33 5.57 -6.71 -0.05
C VAL A 33 4.78 -6.98 -1.32
N LYS A 34 3.81 -6.13 -1.62
CA LYS A 34 2.98 -6.19 -2.84
C LYS A 34 3.14 -4.87 -3.58
N ALA A 35 3.30 -4.95 -4.90
CA ALA A 35 3.31 -3.80 -5.79
C ALA A 35 2.63 -4.19 -7.10
N GLY A 36 1.89 -3.26 -7.70
CA GLY A 36 1.14 -3.50 -8.92
C GLY A 36 0.51 -2.22 -9.48
N ALA A 37 -0.22 -2.39 -10.58
CA ALA A 37 -1.02 -1.34 -11.20
C ALA A 37 -2.49 -1.73 -11.16
N ASN A 38 -3.37 -0.72 -11.13
CA ASN A 38 -4.82 -0.91 -11.26
C ASN A 38 -5.34 -0.01 -12.39
N VAL A 39 -6.45 -0.39 -13.00
CA VAL A 39 -7.17 0.45 -13.95
C VAL A 39 -8.52 0.77 -13.32
N SER A 40 -8.80 2.05 -13.10
CA SER A 40 -10.02 2.53 -12.44
C SER A 40 -10.76 3.52 -13.33
N ASN A 41 -12.08 3.53 -13.24
CA ASN A 41 -12.97 4.48 -13.91
C ASN A 41 -14.15 4.81 -13.00
N TYR A 42 -14.66 6.03 -13.07
CA TYR A 42 -15.89 6.44 -12.39
C TYR A 42 -17.09 6.22 -13.33
N THR A 43 -18.12 5.55 -12.85
CA THR A 43 -19.38 5.35 -13.57
C THR A 43 -20.50 6.03 -12.78
N GLY A 44 -21.05 7.12 -13.32
CA GLY A 44 -22.12 7.89 -12.68
C GLY A 44 -22.37 9.23 -13.39
N GLY A 45 -23.61 9.44 -13.86
CA GLY A 45 -24.02 10.63 -14.64
C GLY A 45 -23.70 10.54 -16.14
N ASP A 46 -24.34 11.40 -16.95
CA ASP A 46 -24.15 11.55 -18.41
C ASP A 46 -22.76 12.13 -18.82
N LEU A 47 -21.74 11.94 -17.98
CA LEU A 47 -20.39 12.46 -18.19
C LEU A 47 -19.51 11.43 -18.91
N LYS A 48 -18.74 11.89 -19.90
CA LYS A 48 -17.73 11.07 -20.59
C LYS A 48 -16.52 10.90 -19.68
N ASN A 49 -16.37 9.72 -19.10
CA ASN A 49 -15.26 9.40 -18.20
C ASN A 49 -14.29 8.41 -18.87
N LYS A 50 -12.98 8.70 -18.79
CA LYS A 50 -11.93 7.79 -19.22
C LYS A 50 -11.25 7.13 -18.02
N ALA A 51 -11.02 5.82 -18.16
CA ALA A 51 -10.26 5.04 -17.19
C ALA A 51 -8.83 5.56 -17.06
N ILE A 52 -8.29 5.56 -15.84
CA ILE A 52 -6.91 5.89 -15.56
C ILE A 52 -6.16 4.68 -15.01
N VAL A 53 -4.87 4.61 -15.32
CA VAL A 53 -3.96 3.65 -14.70
C VAL A 53 -3.47 4.24 -13.38
N GLY A 54 -3.80 3.57 -12.28
CA GLY A 54 -3.31 3.82 -10.94
C GLY A 54 -2.27 2.78 -10.52
N PHE A 55 -1.66 2.99 -9.36
CA PHE A 55 -0.73 2.05 -8.75
C PHE A 55 -1.31 1.50 -7.44
N VAL A 56 -0.83 0.34 -7.03
CA VAL A 56 -1.11 -0.25 -5.73
C VAL A 56 0.20 -0.77 -5.16
N GLY A 57 0.46 -0.52 -3.88
CA GLY A 57 1.66 -1.00 -3.23
C GLY A 57 1.51 -1.06 -1.71
N GLY A 58 2.21 -1.99 -1.06
CA GLY A 58 2.07 -2.16 0.38
C GLY A 58 2.78 -3.38 0.95
N ALA A 59 2.45 -3.68 2.20
CA ALA A 59 3.02 -4.78 2.97
C ALA A 59 1.98 -5.87 3.22
N THR A 60 2.45 -7.12 3.26
CA THR A 60 1.62 -8.29 3.56
C THR A 60 2.17 -9.01 4.77
N PHE A 61 1.26 -9.52 5.60
CA PHE A 61 1.56 -10.21 6.84
C PHE A 61 0.81 -11.54 6.83
N GLY A 62 1.47 -12.63 6.46
CA GLY A 62 0.92 -13.97 6.42
C GLY A 62 1.15 -14.74 7.72
N PHE A 63 0.13 -15.47 8.16
CA PHE A 63 0.15 -16.37 9.31
C PHE A 63 -0.28 -17.76 8.83
N LEU A 64 0.64 -18.72 8.77
CA LEU A 64 0.33 -20.11 8.46
C LEU A 64 -0.36 -20.77 9.64
N LEU A 65 -1.46 -21.43 9.33
CA LEU A 65 -2.30 -22.19 10.23
C LEU A 65 -2.24 -23.65 9.73
N GLY A 66 -1.13 -24.31 10.06
CA GLY A 66 -0.77 -25.61 9.50
C GLY A 66 -0.19 -25.51 8.08
N ASP A 67 -0.19 -26.64 7.37
CA ASP A 67 0.55 -26.78 6.10
C ASP A 67 -0.22 -26.24 4.90
N HIS A 68 -1.56 -26.22 4.97
CA HIS A 68 -2.42 -25.90 3.83
C HIS A 68 -3.16 -24.58 3.95
N PHE A 69 -3.30 -24.02 5.15
CA PHE A 69 -4.11 -22.82 5.38
C PHE A 69 -3.25 -21.67 5.92
N SER A 70 -3.56 -20.44 5.53
CA SER A 70 -2.99 -19.25 6.16
C SER A 70 -3.92 -18.06 6.11
N ILE A 71 -3.82 -17.17 7.09
CA ILE A 71 -4.48 -15.87 7.08
C ILE A 71 -3.45 -14.80 6.74
N GLN A 72 -3.77 -13.89 5.85
CA GLN A 72 -2.88 -12.86 5.34
C GLN A 72 -3.57 -11.49 5.36
N PRO A 73 -3.51 -10.75 6.47
CA PRO A 73 -3.75 -9.31 6.46
C PRO A 73 -2.72 -8.57 5.60
N GLU A 74 -3.17 -7.53 4.91
CA GLU A 74 -2.30 -6.64 4.13
C GLU A 74 -2.64 -5.18 4.41
N VAL A 75 -1.67 -4.30 4.16
CA VAL A 75 -1.85 -2.86 4.17
C VAL A 75 -1.40 -2.36 2.82
N LEU A 76 -2.35 -1.92 1.99
CA LEU A 76 -2.11 -1.51 0.61
C LEU A 76 -2.49 -0.04 0.43
N PHE A 77 -1.56 0.76 -0.08
CA PHE A 77 -1.85 2.08 -0.61
C PHE A 77 -2.17 1.95 -2.10
N SER A 78 -3.32 2.47 -2.55
CA SER A 78 -3.70 2.45 -3.97
C SER A 78 -4.19 3.82 -4.43
N SER A 79 -3.71 4.24 -5.60
CA SER A 79 -4.26 5.37 -6.35
C SER A 79 -5.34 4.88 -7.31
N GLN A 80 -6.53 5.46 -7.25
CA GLN A 80 -7.68 5.16 -8.10
C GLN A 80 -8.33 6.47 -8.57
N GLY A 81 -9.06 6.48 -9.67
CA GLY A 81 -9.78 7.67 -10.10
C GLY A 81 -10.35 7.60 -11.50
N ALA A 82 -10.61 8.75 -12.12
CA ALA A 82 -10.93 8.85 -13.54
C ALA A 82 -10.52 10.20 -14.12
N ARG A 83 -10.40 10.25 -15.45
CA ARG A 83 -10.33 11.51 -16.18
C ARG A 83 -11.76 11.88 -16.58
N ILE A 84 -12.21 13.06 -16.18
CA ILE A 84 -13.51 13.60 -16.60
C ILE A 84 -13.22 14.50 -17.80
N GLU A 85 -13.80 14.13 -18.94
CA GLU A 85 -13.73 14.96 -20.15
C GLU A 85 -14.82 16.04 -20.08
N ASP A 86 -14.57 17.21 -20.65
CA ASP A 86 -15.56 18.29 -20.81
C ASP A 86 -15.91 19.11 -19.54
N VAL A 87 -14.99 19.21 -18.56
CA VAL A 87 -15.10 20.18 -17.47
C VAL A 87 -14.57 21.54 -17.97
N GLY A 88 -15.46 22.39 -18.49
CA GLY A 88 -15.11 23.77 -18.83
C GLY A 88 -14.01 23.92 -19.88
N ASN A 89 -14.03 23.08 -20.94
CA ASN A 89 -13.05 23.06 -22.05
C ASN A 89 -11.65 22.52 -21.69
N ASN A 90 -11.45 21.90 -20.51
CA ASN A 90 -10.21 21.24 -20.12
C ASN A 90 -10.46 19.81 -19.60
N ASP A 91 -9.48 18.93 -19.83
CA ASP A 91 -9.44 17.59 -19.25
C ASP A 91 -8.98 17.66 -17.79
N GLU A 92 -9.86 17.35 -16.84
CA GLU A 92 -9.49 17.30 -15.42
C GLU A 92 -9.28 15.85 -14.95
N LYS A 93 -8.11 15.60 -14.35
CA LYS A 93 -7.74 14.28 -13.81
C LYS A 93 -8.06 14.24 -12.32
N TYR A 94 -9.08 13.47 -11.96
CA TYR A 94 -9.44 13.25 -10.57
C TYR A 94 -8.76 11.98 -10.06
N THR A 95 -7.84 12.15 -9.09
CA THR A 95 -7.10 11.05 -8.47
C THR A 95 -7.40 11.01 -6.98
N VAL A 96 -7.80 9.83 -6.51
CA VAL A 96 -8.12 9.56 -5.11
C VAL A 96 -7.22 8.45 -4.60
N SER A 97 -6.61 8.67 -3.44
CA SER A 97 -5.76 7.70 -2.79
C SER A 97 -6.51 7.00 -1.66
N TYR A 98 -6.38 5.68 -1.64
CA TYR A 98 -6.99 4.79 -0.66
C TYR A 98 -5.92 4.03 0.11
N ILE A 99 -6.16 3.83 1.41
CA ILE A 99 -5.52 2.77 2.18
C ILE A 99 -6.51 1.62 2.27
N ASN A 100 -6.16 0.48 1.69
CA ASN A 100 -6.92 -0.75 1.74
C ASN A 100 -6.30 -1.71 2.76
N LEU A 101 -7.15 -2.30 3.58
CA LEU A 101 -6.84 -3.32 4.56
C LEU A 101 -7.59 -4.61 4.21
N PRO A 102 -7.11 -5.41 3.26
CA PRO A 102 -7.67 -6.74 3.00
C PRO A 102 -7.21 -7.74 4.06
N VAL A 103 -8.10 -8.66 4.43
CA VAL A 103 -7.79 -9.80 5.30
C VAL A 103 -8.09 -11.07 4.51
N LEU A 104 -7.06 -11.71 3.98
CA LEU A 104 -7.21 -12.83 3.04
C LEU A 104 -7.00 -14.18 3.75
N ALA A 105 -7.89 -15.13 3.53
CA ALA A 105 -7.62 -16.54 3.79
C ALA A 105 -6.99 -17.16 2.54
N LYS A 106 -5.91 -17.93 2.71
CA LYS A 106 -5.22 -18.63 1.62
C LYS A 106 -5.21 -20.14 1.84
N ILE A 107 -5.54 -20.87 0.78
CA ILE A 107 -5.46 -22.33 0.74
C ILE A 107 -4.38 -22.71 -0.27
N ARG A 108 -3.34 -23.42 0.20
CA ARG A 108 -2.21 -23.90 -0.62
C ARG A 108 -2.47 -25.33 -1.09
N PHE A 109 -2.36 -25.53 -2.40
CA PHE A 109 -2.44 -26.83 -3.05
C PHE A 109 -1.03 -27.35 -3.35
N THR A 110 -0.94 -28.65 -3.62
CA THR A 110 0.29 -29.29 -4.08
C THR A 110 0.79 -28.61 -5.36
N GLY A 111 2.08 -28.31 -5.42
CA GLY A 111 2.71 -27.66 -6.58
C GLY A 111 2.81 -26.12 -6.50
N GLY A 112 2.58 -25.52 -5.33
CA GLY A 112 2.81 -24.09 -5.10
C GLY A 112 1.69 -23.17 -5.56
N LEU A 113 0.59 -23.75 -6.08
CA LEU A 113 -0.64 -23.01 -6.36
C LEU A 113 -1.38 -22.71 -5.06
N TYR A 114 -2.00 -21.54 -5.00
CA TYR A 114 -2.86 -21.16 -3.88
C TYR A 114 -4.06 -20.35 -4.36
N LEU A 115 -5.15 -20.47 -3.62
CA LEU A 115 -6.32 -19.60 -3.77
C LEU A 115 -6.39 -18.67 -2.56
N GLU A 116 -6.80 -17.44 -2.80
CA GLU A 116 -6.99 -16.43 -1.75
C GLU A 116 -8.38 -15.82 -1.84
N ALA A 117 -9.03 -15.64 -0.69
CA ALA A 117 -10.34 -15.01 -0.58
C ALA A 117 -10.49 -14.33 0.77
N GLY A 118 -11.14 -13.18 0.81
CA GLY A 118 -11.41 -12.51 2.08
C GLY A 118 -12.03 -11.12 1.93
N PRO A 119 -12.53 -10.56 3.04
CA PRO A 119 -13.05 -9.21 3.05
C PRO A 119 -11.94 -8.16 2.88
N GLN A 120 -12.31 -7.00 2.35
CA GLN A 120 -11.45 -5.83 2.24
C GLN A 120 -12.20 -4.59 2.71
N VAL A 121 -11.53 -3.78 3.53
CA VAL A 121 -11.99 -2.44 3.90
C VAL A 121 -11.05 -1.41 3.30
N GLY A 122 -11.60 -0.39 2.65
CA GLY A 122 -10.83 0.71 2.06
C GLY A 122 -11.19 2.05 2.72
N PHE A 123 -10.18 2.79 3.15
CA PHE A 123 -10.32 4.15 3.66
C PHE A 123 -9.79 5.13 2.63
N LYS A 124 -10.61 6.13 2.26
CA LYS A 124 -10.16 7.25 1.45
C LYS A 124 -9.26 8.14 2.33
N VAL A 125 -8.02 8.32 1.90
CA VAL A 125 -6.96 8.95 2.70
C VAL A 125 -6.50 10.27 2.12
N SER A 126 -6.41 10.36 0.80
CA SER A 126 -6.19 11.62 0.11
C SER A 126 -7.17 11.73 -1.02
N GLU A 127 -7.76 12.89 -1.16
CA GLU A 127 -8.37 13.34 -2.39
C GLU A 127 -7.51 14.53 -2.79
N ASP A 128 -6.86 14.46 -3.95
CA ASP A 128 -6.17 15.63 -4.49
C ASP A 128 -7.24 16.63 -4.96
N VAL A 129 -7.86 17.30 -3.98
CA VAL A 129 -8.36 18.67 -4.12
C VAL A 129 -7.20 19.53 -3.62
N PRO A 130 -6.75 20.56 -4.36
CA PRO A 130 -5.57 21.32 -4.00
C PRO A 130 -5.67 21.81 -2.55
N ASP A 131 -4.61 21.52 -1.77
CA ASP A 131 -4.09 22.35 -0.68
C ASP A 131 -4.19 21.92 0.82
N GLN A 132 -4.41 20.65 1.24
CA GLN A 132 -4.44 20.36 2.72
C GLN A 132 -3.95 18.97 3.24
N THR A 133 -3.46 18.03 2.43
CA THR A 133 -3.48 16.61 2.89
C THR A 133 -2.35 16.17 3.85
N ILE A 134 -1.18 16.81 3.87
CA ILE A 134 -0.06 16.31 4.70
C ILE A 134 -0.21 16.69 6.19
N ASP A 135 -0.87 17.80 6.51
CA ASP A 135 -0.96 18.30 7.89
C ASP A 135 -1.92 17.49 8.79
N ASN A 136 -2.86 16.76 8.20
CA ASN A 136 -3.89 16.05 8.96
C ASN A 136 -3.41 14.68 9.49
N PHE A 137 -2.56 13.97 8.76
CA PHE A 137 -2.02 12.68 9.24
C PHE A 137 -1.03 12.83 10.39
N ALA A 138 -0.15 13.83 10.31
CA ALA A 138 0.80 14.12 11.40
C ALA A 138 0.07 14.50 12.70
N LYS A 139 -1.00 15.30 12.61
CA LYS A 139 -1.84 15.67 13.76
C LYS A 139 -2.53 14.48 14.41
N ILE A 140 -3.03 13.52 13.63
CA ILE A 140 -3.69 12.32 14.17
C ILE A 140 -2.68 11.47 14.95
N ILE A 141 -1.50 11.20 14.39
CA ILE A 141 -0.46 10.40 15.05
C ILE A 141 0.06 11.11 16.31
N LEU A 142 0.28 12.42 16.25
CA LEU A 142 0.70 13.22 17.41
C LEU A 142 -0.36 13.23 18.52
N LYS A 143 -1.65 13.26 18.15
CA LYS A 143 -2.76 13.20 19.11
C LYS A 143 -2.81 11.85 19.82
N PHE A 144 -2.58 10.74 19.11
CA PHE A 144 -2.47 9.43 19.73
C PHE A 144 -1.22 9.28 20.61
N ALA A 145 -0.08 9.84 20.20
CA ALA A 145 1.13 9.86 21.01
C ALA A 145 0.95 10.66 22.31
N SER A 146 0.30 11.83 22.23
CA SER A 146 0.01 12.68 23.39
C SER A 146 -1.02 12.07 24.34
N LEU A 147 -2.00 11.31 23.81
CA LEU A 147 -3.00 10.63 24.64
C LEU A 147 -2.39 9.51 25.50
N LYS A 148 -1.29 8.89 25.06
CA LYS A 148 -0.60 7.84 25.82
C LYS A 148 0.23 8.40 26.98
N THR A 149 0.67 9.66 26.89
CA THR A 149 1.47 10.33 27.94
C THR A 149 0.63 10.89 29.09
N GLN A 150 -0.68 11.05 28.91
CA GLN A 150 -1.62 11.54 29.94
C GLN A 150 -2.20 10.42 30.83
N ILE A 151 -1.90 9.15 30.53
CA ILE A 151 -2.43 7.98 31.26
C ILE A 151 -1.28 7.22 31.95
N THR A 152 -0.21 7.91 32.35
CA THR A 152 0.84 7.38 33.23
C THR A 152 1.15 8.38 34.32
#